data_AF-A0A3S0GEN2-F1
#
_entry.id   AF-A0A3S0GEN2-F1
#
_cell.length_a   1.000
_cell.length_b   1.000
_cell.length_c   1.000
_cell.angle_alpha   90.00
_cell.angle_beta   90.00
_cell.angle_gamma   90.00
#
_symmetry.space_group_name_H-M   'P 1'
#
loop_
_entity.id
_entity.type
_entity.pdbx_description
1 polymer ?
#
loop_
_entity_poly.entity_id
_entity_poly.type
_entity_poly.pdbx_seq_one_letter_code
_entity_poly.pdbx_strand_id
1 'polypeptide(L)'
;MQLINRKNSQLIWCVCYTVISLAGALLEIVTQKTVTPSQVNLLLIASLSGLAVGLLALYDWLSERFEQISPLGLFIIQYLLAVAVISLGMWLASFWVELHPKGYSQVLVSFSVPYGIGVVIYGTALKKATLKANQQLKELQHKR
;
A
#
# COMPACT_ATOMS: atom_id res chain seq x y z
N MET A 1 -2.71 -26.11 13.64
CA MET A 1 -2.71 -25.33 12.38
C MET A 1 -1.33 -25.46 11.75
N GLN A 2 -1.21 -26.01 10.53
CA GLN A 2 0.08 -26.09 9.85
C GLN A 2 0.50 -24.69 9.40
N LEU A 3 1.57 -24.16 9.98
CA LEU A 3 2.12 -22.82 9.67
C LEU A 3 2.57 -22.72 8.20
N ILE A 4 2.93 -23.84 7.57
CA ILE A 4 3.41 -23.92 6.19
C ILE A 4 2.41 -24.74 5.37
N ASN A 5 1.74 -24.07 4.45
CA ASN A 5 0.87 -24.67 3.43
C ASN A 5 1.34 -24.18 2.06
N ARG A 6 1.11 -24.93 0.98
CA ARG A 6 1.51 -24.60 -0.40
C ARG A 6 1.00 -23.22 -0.84
N LYS A 7 -0.16 -22.78 -0.32
CA LYS A 7 -0.73 -21.44 -0.56
C LYS A 7 0.07 -20.30 0.10
N ASN A 8 0.72 -20.55 1.24
CA ASN A 8 1.47 -19.54 1.99
C ASN A 8 2.98 -19.61 1.72
N SER A 9 3.46 -20.68 1.09
CA SER A 9 4.88 -20.90 0.82
C SER A 9 5.51 -19.73 0.08
N GLN A 10 4.89 -19.22 -0.98
CA GLN A 10 5.42 -18.09 -1.75
C GLN A 10 5.58 -16.81 -0.92
N LEU A 11 4.60 -16.53 -0.06
CA LEU A 11 4.66 -15.38 0.86
C LEU A 11 5.80 -15.55 1.86
N ILE A 12 5.96 -16.74 2.44
CA ILE A 12 7.02 -17.05 3.39
C ILE A 12 8.40 -16.86 2.73
N TRP A 13 8.57 -17.34 1.49
CA TRP A 13 9.80 -17.13 0.72
C TRP A 13 10.10 -15.64 0.50
N CYS A 14 9.10 -14.84 0.13
CA CYS A 14 9.25 -13.40 -0.05
C CYS A 14 9.65 -12.69 1.24
N VAL A 15 8.99 -13.02 2.36
CA VAL A 15 9.29 -12.44 3.67
C VAL A 15 10.71 -12.81 4.12
N CYS A 16 11.07 -14.10 4.06
CA CYS A 16 12.41 -14.56 4.44
C CYS A 16 13.49 -13.90 3.57
N TYR A 17 13.31 -13.85 2.25
CA TYR A 17 14.25 -13.20 1.35
C TYR A 17 14.43 -11.71 1.68
N THR A 18 13.33 -11.01 1.95
CA THR A 18 13.36 -9.60 2.31
C THR A 18 14.11 -9.38 3.62
N VAL A 19 13.80 -10.16 4.66
CA VAL A 19 14.45 -10.06 5.98
C VAL A 19 15.94 -10.35 5.88
N ILE A 20 16.33 -11.42 5.19
CA ILE A 20 17.75 -11.81 5.02
C ILE A 20 18.50 -10.73 4.23
N SER A 21 17.93 -10.23 3.13
CA SER A 21 18.57 -9.20 2.29
C SER A 21 18.74 -7.88 3.04
N LEU A 22 17.73 -7.47 3.82
CA LEU A 22 17.78 -6.24 4.62
C LEU A 22 18.81 -6.37 5.75
N ALA A 23 18.81 -7.49 6.46
CA ALA A 23 19.76 -7.76 7.54
C ALA A 23 21.19 -7.81 7.02
N GLY A 24 21.43 -8.46 5.87
CA GLY A 24 22.74 -8.49 5.22
C GLY A 24 23.24 -7.10 4.87
N ALA A 25 22.39 -6.26 4.24
CA ALA A 25 22.76 -4.89 3.89
C ALA A 25 23.07 -4.04 5.14
N LEU A 26 22.29 -4.17 6.22
CA LEU A 26 22.55 -3.46 7.48
C LEU A 26 23.86 -3.91 8.13
N LEU A 27 24.14 -5.22 8.15
CA LEU A 27 25.39 -5.75 8.70
C LEU A 27 26.62 -5.28 7.92
N GLU A 28 26.55 -5.22 6.60
CA GLU A 28 27.63 -4.67 5.77
C GLU A 28 27.90 -3.20 6.06
N ILE A 29 26.85 -2.38 6.19
CA ILE A 29 26.99 -0.96 6.55
C ILE A 29 27.67 -0.79 7.91
N VAL A 30 27.29 -1.60 8.90
CA VAL A 30 27.85 -1.54 10.26
C VAL A 30 29.31 -2.02 10.30
N THR A 31 29.64 -3.08 9.57
CA THR A 31 30.98 -3.70 9.60
C THR A 31 31.99 -2.98 8.71
N GLN A 32 31.61 -2.59 7.49
CA GLN A 32 32.52 -2.01 6.51
C GLN A 32 32.58 -0.47 6.61
N LYS A 33 31.63 0.18 7.29
CA LYS A 33 31.48 1.65 7.43
C LYS A 33 31.44 2.42 6.09
N THR A 34 31.34 1.72 4.96
CA THR A 34 31.21 2.28 3.62
C THR A 34 29.82 1.98 3.11
N VAL A 35 29.12 3.02 2.61
CA VAL A 35 27.77 2.87 2.08
C VAL A 35 27.86 2.79 0.56
N THR A 36 27.50 1.63 0.00
CA THR A 36 27.47 1.43 -1.45
C THR A 36 26.16 1.95 -2.03
N PRO A 37 26.13 2.56 -3.24
CA PRO A 37 24.89 3.03 -3.87
C PRO A 37 23.79 1.96 -3.98
N SER A 38 24.16 0.69 -4.15
CA SER A 38 23.23 -0.44 -4.19
C SER A 38 22.51 -0.66 -2.85
N GLN A 39 23.21 -0.51 -1.73
CA GLN A 39 22.65 -0.65 -0.38
C GLN A 39 21.69 0.51 -0.07
N VAL A 40 22.03 1.73 -0.50
CA VAL A 40 21.12 2.89 -0.39
C VAL A 40 19.84 2.64 -1.17
N ASN A 41 19.94 2.17 -2.42
CA ASN A 41 18.77 1.88 -3.23
C ASN A 41 17.90 0.78 -2.61
N LEU A 42 18.52 -0.28 -2.08
CA LEU A 42 17.81 -1.37 -1.42
C LEU A 42 17.07 -0.90 -0.16
N LEU A 43 17.71 -0.09 0.69
CA LEU A 43 17.07 0.50 1.87
C LEU A 43 15.96 1.48 1.49
N LEU A 44 16.16 2.29 0.45
CA LEU A 44 15.17 3.25 -0.02
C LEU A 44 13.93 2.53 -0.57
N ILE A 45 14.10 1.51 -1.42
CA ILE A 45 12.99 0.68 -1.91
C ILE A 45 12.26 -0.01 -0.75
N ALA A 46 12.99 -0.57 0.22
CA ALA A 46 12.40 -1.20 1.40
C ALA A 46 11.61 -0.20 2.28
N SER A 47 12.11 1.02 2.44
CA SER A 47 11.40 2.07 3.17
C SER A 47 10.13 2.51 2.45
N LEU A 48 10.18 2.69 1.12
CA LEU A 48 9.03 3.05 0.31
C LEU A 48 7.97 1.94 0.27
N SER A 49 8.38 0.68 0.17
CA SER A 49 7.46 -0.45 0.22
C SER A 49 6.83 -0.60 1.62
N GLY A 50 7.60 -0.40 2.69
CA GLY A 50 7.09 -0.36 4.05
C GLY A 50 6.06 0.75 4.27
N LEU A 51 6.30 1.96 3.74
CA LEU A 51 5.33 3.05 3.77
C LEU A 51 4.05 2.70 2.99
N ALA A 52 4.17 2.07 1.83
CA ALA A 52 3.01 1.63 1.05
C ALA A 52 2.17 0.58 1.80
N VAL A 53 2.82 -0.41 2.42
CA VAL A 53 2.13 -1.42 3.26
C VAL A 53 1.51 -0.76 4.50
N GLY A 54 2.19 0.21 5.12
CA GLY A 54 1.66 0.97 6.25
C GLY A 54 0.39 1.75 5.89
N LEU A 55 0.33 2.36 4.71
CA LEU A 55 -0.87 3.04 4.19
C LEU A 55 -2.04 2.07 3.96
N LEU A 56 -1.78 0.84 3.52
CA LEU A 56 -2.80 -0.21 3.39
C LEU A 56 -3.27 -0.72 4.76
N ALA A 57 -2.35 -0.95 5.69
CA ALA A 57 -2.69 -1.36 7.05
C ALA A 57 -3.52 -0.29 7.78
N LEU A 58 -3.23 0.99 7.51
CA LEU A 58 -4.03 2.10 8.02
C LEU A 58 -5.45 2.09 7.44
N TYR A 59 -5.62 1.74 6.16
CA TYR A 59 -6.94 1.56 5.55
C TYR A 59 -7.75 0.47 6.27
N ASP A 60 -7.15 -0.71 6.48
CA ASP A 60 -7.83 -1.82 7.17
C ASP A 60 -8.19 -1.43 8.61
N TRP A 61 -7.26 -0.81 9.33
CA TRP A 61 -7.49 -0.34 10.70
C TRP A 61 -8.61 0.71 10.78
N LEU A 62 -8.66 1.65 9.83
CA LEU A 62 -9.72 2.67 9.77
C LEU A 62 -11.07 2.03 9.42
N SER A 63 -11.09 1.03 8.54
CA SER A 63 -12.28 0.30 8.13
C SER A 63 -12.90 -0.48 9.29
N GLU A 64 -12.08 -1.15 10.10
CA GLU A 64 -12.57 -1.89 11.28
C GLU A 64 -13.08 -0.95 12.37
N ARG A 65 -12.46 0.22 12.53
CA ARG A 65 -12.80 1.15 13.60
C ARG A 65 -14.00 2.04 13.29
N PHE A 66 -14.23 2.35 12.02
CA PHE A 66 -15.28 3.25 11.57
C PHE A 66 -16.24 2.57 10.58
N GLU A 67 -17.10 1.68 11.08
CA GLU A 67 -18.13 1.00 10.29
C GLU A 67 -19.13 1.94 9.59
N GLN A 68 -19.21 3.21 10.02
CA GLN A 68 -20.13 4.20 9.47
C GLN A 68 -19.58 4.91 8.21
N ILE A 69 -18.29 4.79 7.91
CA ILE A 69 -17.72 5.44 6.74
C ILE A 69 -18.02 4.61 5.50
N SER A 70 -18.64 5.24 4.49
CA SER A 70 -18.88 4.61 3.20
C SER A 70 -17.56 4.09 2.60
N PRO A 71 -17.53 2.92 1.95
CA PRO A 71 -16.34 2.39 1.29
C PRO A 71 -15.65 3.41 0.38
N LEU A 72 -16.43 4.23 -0.33
CA LEU A 72 -15.89 5.30 -1.20
C LEU A 72 -15.19 6.41 -0.40
N GLY A 73 -15.70 6.74 0.79
CA GLY A 73 -15.07 7.72 1.68
C GLY A 73 -13.72 7.24 2.19
N LEU A 74 -13.59 5.94 2.48
CA LEU A 74 -12.33 5.35 2.93
C LEU A 74 -11.24 5.42 1.84
N PHE A 75 -11.59 5.17 0.56
CA PHE A 75 -10.67 5.38 -0.56
C PHE A 75 -10.24 6.84 -0.70
N ILE A 76 -11.16 7.80 -0.54
CA ILE A 76 -10.79 9.23 -0.60
C ILE A 76 -9.80 9.58 0.52
N ILE A 77 -10.07 9.13 1.76
CA ILE A 77 -9.19 9.37 2.91
C ILE A 77 -7.81 8.74 2.68
N GLN A 78 -7.78 7.50 2.17
CA GLN A 78 -6.53 6.81 1.87
C GLN A 78 -5.73 7.51 0.77
N TYR A 79 -6.37 7.99 -0.29
CA TYR A 79 -5.72 8.79 -1.32
C TYR A 79 -5.10 10.07 -0.74
N LEU A 80 -5.86 10.80 0.09
CA LEU A 80 -5.36 12.02 0.73
C LEU A 80 -4.17 11.74 1.65
N LEU A 81 -4.22 10.66 2.43
CA LEU A 81 -3.10 10.20 3.26
C LEU A 81 -1.87 9.84 2.42
N ALA A 82 -2.05 9.09 1.33
CA ALA A 82 -0.95 8.73 0.46
C ALA A 82 -0.31 9.95 -0.20
N VAL A 83 -1.13 10.90 -0.69
CA VAL A 83 -0.66 12.19 -1.23
C VAL A 83 0.10 12.98 -0.16
N ALA A 84 -0.39 13.01 1.08
CA ALA A 84 0.30 13.68 2.19
C ALA A 84 1.65 13.03 2.50
N VAL A 85 1.72 11.70 2.58
CA VAL A 85 2.98 10.97 2.84
C VAL A 85 3.99 11.20 1.70
N ILE A 86 3.55 11.12 0.45
CA ILE A 86 4.41 11.38 -0.72
C ILE A 86 4.92 12.82 -0.70
N SER A 87 4.04 13.80 -0.43
CA SER A 87 4.41 15.21 -0.39
C SER A 87 5.39 15.50 0.75
N LEU A 88 5.18 14.90 1.93
CA LEU A 88 6.12 14.96 3.06
C LEU A 88 7.47 14.32 2.73
N GLY A 89 7.46 13.15 2.08
CA GLY A 89 8.68 12.48 1.63
C GLY A 89 9.48 13.33 0.64
N MET A 90 8.81 13.98 -0.31
CA MET A 90 9.45 14.92 -1.23
C MET A 90 9.96 16.17 -0.53
N TRP A 91 9.21 16.72 0.43
CA TRP A 91 9.65 17.86 1.23
C TRP A 91 10.91 17.54 2.03
N LEU A 92 10.97 16.36 2.65
CA LEU A 92 12.17 15.88 3.34
C LEU A 92 13.34 15.66 2.37
N ALA A 93 13.08 15.11 1.19
CA ALA A 93 14.11 14.91 0.16
C ALA A 93 14.66 16.25 -0.38
N SER A 94 13.85 17.32 -0.36
CA SER A 94 14.26 18.66 -0.81
C SER A 94 15.43 19.25 -0.03
N PHE A 95 15.66 18.79 1.20
CA PHE A 95 16.81 19.23 1.99
C PHE A 95 18.12 18.63 1.50
N TRP A 96 18.07 17.50 0.80
CA TRP A 96 19.26 16.74 0.40
C TRP A 96 19.49 16.74 -1.12
N VAL A 97 18.43 16.93 -1.91
CA VAL A 97 18.48 16.88 -3.38
C VAL A 97 17.63 18.02 -3.97
N GLU A 98 18.17 18.68 -4.98
CA GLU A 98 17.47 19.71 -5.73
C GLU A 98 16.34 19.07 -6.56
N LEU A 99 15.09 19.32 -6.16
CA LEU A 99 13.92 18.78 -6.84
C LEU A 99 13.66 19.53 -8.14
N HIS A 100 13.47 18.76 -9.22
CA HIS A 100 13.04 19.34 -10.48
C HIS A 100 11.72 20.12 -10.30
N PRO A 101 11.54 21.31 -10.90
CA PRO A 101 10.36 22.15 -10.72
C PRO A 101 9.01 21.52 -11.13
N LYS A 102 9.03 20.36 -11.81
CA LYS A 102 7.85 19.56 -12.18
C LYS A 102 7.77 18.21 -11.44
N GLY A 103 8.71 17.92 -10.55
CA GLY A 103 8.81 16.64 -9.84
C GLY A 103 7.54 16.33 -9.05
N TYR A 104 6.98 17.30 -8.34
CA TYR A 104 5.76 17.11 -7.54
C TYR A 104 4.57 16.68 -8.41
N SER A 105 4.33 17.36 -9.52
CA SER A 105 3.23 17.04 -10.42
C SER A 105 3.38 15.67 -11.06
N GLN A 106 4.61 15.30 -11.48
CA GLN A 106 4.85 14.01 -12.12
C GLN A 106 4.64 12.84 -11.15
N VAL A 107 5.11 12.96 -9.91
CA VAL A 107 4.92 11.93 -8.88
C VAL A 107 3.44 11.78 -8.52
N LEU A 108 2.73 12.89 -8.37
CA LEU A 108 1.29 12.87 -8.09
C LEU A 108 0.49 12.21 -9.21
N VAL A 109 0.77 12.53 -10.48
CA VAL A 109 0.10 11.90 -11.62
C VAL A 109 0.41 10.40 -11.67
N SER A 110 1.68 10.04 -11.46
CA SER A 110 2.13 8.64 -11.48
C SER A 110 1.48 7.80 -10.38
N PHE A 111 1.17 8.41 -9.24
CA PHE A 111 0.42 7.76 -8.16
C PHE A 111 -1.09 7.74 -8.42
N SER A 112 -1.67 8.83 -8.92
CA SER A 112 -3.11 8.99 -9.08
C SER A 112 -3.69 8.09 -10.16
N VAL A 113 -2.95 7.84 -11.24
CA VAL A 113 -3.40 6.99 -12.35
C VAL A 113 -3.67 5.53 -11.90
N PRO A 114 -2.70 4.79 -11.33
CA PRO A 114 -2.93 3.44 -10.84
C PRO A 114 -3.93 3.41 -9.67
N TYR A 115 -3.95 4.43 -8.81
CA TYR A 115 -4.94 4.53 -7.74
C TYR A 115 -6.37 4.62 -8.28
N GLY A 116 -6.60 5.48 -9.27
CA GLY A 116 -7.90 5.63 -9.92
C GLY A 116 -8.39 4.34 -10.58
N ILE A 117 -7.49 3.59 -11.23
CA ILE A 117 -7.81 2.27 -11.79
C ILE A 117 -8.31 1.32 -10.68
N GLY A 118 -7.62 1.29 -9.53
CA GLY A 118 -8.02 0.49 -8.37
C GLY A 118 -9.43 0.84 -7.87
N VAL A 119 -9.74 2.13 -7.74
CA VAL A 119 -11.06 2.61 -7.30
C VAL A 119 -12.16 2.18 -8.27
N VAL A 120 -11.93 2.29 -9.58
CA VAL A 120 -12.91 1.86 -10.60
C VAL A 120 -13.19 0.37 -10.50
N ILE A 121 -12.13 -0.46 -10.45
CA ILE A 121 -12.27 -1.92 -10.33
C ILE A 121 -13.07 -2.28 -9.08
N TYR A 122 -12.69 -1.72 -7.92
CA TYR A 122 -13.38 -1.98 -6.66
C TYR A 122 -14.84 -1.52 -6.70
N GLY A 123 -15.11 -0.31 -7.23
CA GLY A 123 -16.47 0.23 -7.35
C GLY A 123 -17.38 -0.66 -8.20
N THR A 124 -16.87 -1.23 -9.30
CA THR A 124 -17.65 -2.18 -10.11
C THR A 124 -17.91 -3.50 -9.39
N ALA A 125 -16.93 -4.02 -8.65
CA ALA A 125 -17.09 -5.24 -7.85
C ALA A 125 -18.12 -5.04 -6.73
N LEU A 126 -18.08 -3.90 -6.04
CA LEU A 126 -19.02 -3.56 -4.97
C LEU A 126 -20.46 -3.41 -5.49
N LYS A 127 -20.66 -2.78 -6.65
CA LYS A 127 -21.97 -2.72 -7.31
C LYS A 127 -22.52 -4.10 -7.62
N LYS A 128 -21.70 -5.02 -8.14
CA LYS A 128 -22.12 -6.40 -8.42
C LYS A 128 -22.49 -7.14 -7.14
N ALA A 129 -21.70 -6.98 -6.07
CA ALA A 129 -21.95 -7.62 -4.79
C ALA A 129 -23.27 -7.13 -4.15
N THR A 130 -23.51 -5.83 -4.16
CA THR A 130 -24.74 -5.21 -3.63
C THR A 130 -25.98 -5.60 -4.44
N LEU A 131 -25.89 -5.66 -5.77
CA LEU A 131 -26.96 -6.16 -6.63
C LEU A 131 -27.33 -7.61 -6.30
N LYS A 132 -26.33 -8.47 -6.13
CA LYS A 132 -26.53 -9.88 -5.80
C LYS A 132 -27.16 -10.05 -4.41
N ALA A 133 -26.69 -9.30 -3.41
CA ALA A 133 -27.26 -9.32 -2.07
C ALA A 133 -28.73 -8.86 -2.06
N ASN A 134 -29.07 -7.81 -2.81
CA ASN A 134 -30.44 -7.33 -2.94
C ASN A 134 -31.37 -8.32 -3.64
N GLN A 135 -30.87 -9.06 -4.64
CA GLN A 135 -31.64 -10.13 -5.29
C GLN A 135 -31.95 -11.27 -4.30
N GLN A 136 -30.96 -11.70 -3.53
CA GLN A 136 -31.15 -12.75 -2.51
C GLN A 136 -32.14 -12.31 -1.42
N LEU A 137 -32.12 -11.04 -1.01
CA LEU A 137 -33.09 -10.50 -0.05
C LEU A 137 -34.53 -10.52 -0.59
N LYS A 138 -34.72 -10.17 -1.87
CA LYS A 138 -36.05 -10.23 -2.51
C LYS A 138 -36.59 -11.65 -2.60
N GLU A 139 -35.74 -12.63 -2.92
CA GLU A 139 -36.14 -14.05 -2.95
C GLU A 139 -36.55 -14.56 -1.56
N LEU A 140 -35.85 -14.14 -0.49
CA LEU A 140 -36.20 -14.49 0.89
C LEU A 140 -37.50 -13.82 1.36
N GLN A 141 -37.76 -12.57 0.93
CA GLN A 141 -39.01 -11.88 1.24
C GLN A 141 -40.22 -12.47 0.51
N HIS A 142 -40.04 -13.00 -0.71
CA HIS A 142 -41.15 -13.58 -1.47
C HIS A 142 -41.51 -15.02 -1.05
N LYS A 143 -40.62 -15.72 -0.35
CA LYS A 143 -40.82 -17.08 0.19
C LYS A 143 -41.54 -17.12 1.55
N ARG A 144 -41.81 -15.97 2.17
CA ARG A 144 -42.52 -15.85 3.45
C ARG A 144 -43.96 -15.41 3.19
#